data_AF-A0A1F7SHT3-F1
#
_entry.id   AF-A0A1F7SHT3-F1
#
_cell.length_a   1.000
_cell.length_b   1.000
_cell.length_c   1.000
_cell.angle_alpha   90.00
_cell.angle_beta   90.00
_cell.angle_gamma   90.00
#
_symmetry.space_group_name_H-M   'P 1'
#
loop_
_entity.id
_entity.type
_entity.pdbx_description
1 polymer ?
#
loop_
_entity_poly.entity_id
_entity_poly.type
_entity_poly.pdbx_seq_one_letter_code
_entity_poly.pdbx_strand_id
1 'polypeptide(L)'
;MFCYQCEQTPTGGCTKIGVCGKNEDVASLQDTLLFGLKGIAAYGFHARELGASDPEIDSFMYEALFSTVTNVDFDAGRFVKLVLKCGEMNLKVMKLLDEAHTKRFGNPVPTEVTVGTKKGKGIVVTGHDLLDLYELLKQTEGKGINVYTHSEMLPAHGYPELKKFKHLAGNYGGTWHSQKDEFEKFSGAILGTTNCVMPPKESYKDRFFTCGITGLDGVKHIEGRNFKAVIDKALSLPELPEAPGKKIMTGFHHTAILGIADKVIGAVKAGKIKRFFLIGGCDAPGKGGEYFTEFAKLVPKDCVILTLACGKYRINNIDYGNIDGIPRLIDIGQCNNSYSAVQVAVALAGAFNCGVNDLPLSLVLSWFEQKAVAILLSLLNLGIKNIYVGPKPPAFITPGVFKVLQDNFNLQLVSSPEKDMKAILGK
;
A
#
# COMPACT_ATOMS: atom_id res chain seq x y z
N MET A 1 -17.36 -21.29 -3.04
CA MET A 1 -16.07 -21.59 -2.35
C MET A 1 -15.09 -22.27 -3.30
N PHE A 2 -13.80 -22.38 -2.94
CA PHE A 2 -12.84 -23.29 -3.60
C PHE A 2 -11.81 -23.79 -2.57
N CYS A 3 -11.93 -25.04 -2.12
CA CYS A 3 -11.04 -25.61 -1.11
C CYS A 3 -10.49 -26.97 -1.57
N TYR A 4 -9.17 -27.13 -1.51
CA TYR A 4 -8.43 -28.30 -2.02
C TYR A 4 -7.32 -28.80 -1.10
N GLN A 5 -7.32 -28.40 0.18
CA GLN A 5 -6.18 -28.58 1.08
C GLN A 5 -6.06 -29.98 1.70
N CYS A 6 -7.05 -30.86 1.51
CA CYS A 6 -7.09 -32.19 2.11
C CYS A 6 -7.25 -33.26 1.04
N GLU A 7 -6.79 -34.47 1.35
CA GLU A 7 -6.77 -35.62 0.44
C GLU A 7 -8.17 -36.02 -0.04
N GLN A 8 -9.20 -35.85 0.79
CA GLN A 8 -10.60 -36.17 0.46
C GLN A 8 -11.25 -35.21 -0.55
N THR A 9 -10.54 -34.18 -1.02
CA THR A 9 -11.09 -33.25 -2.00
C THR A 9 -11.39 -33.98 -3.32
N PRO A 10 -12.54 -33.72 -3.99
CA PRO A 10 -12.75 -34.24 -5.32
C PRO A 10 -11.76 -33.60 -6.31
N THR A 11 -11.58 -34.25 -7.45
CA THR A 11 -10.86 -33.68 -8.61
C THR A 11 -11.44 -32.31 -8.94
N GLY A 12 -10.59 -31.27 -8.94
CA GLY A 12 -11.02 -29.89 -9.18
C GLY A 12 -11.46 -29.10 -7.93
N GLY A 13 -11.38 -29.67 -6.73
CA GLY A 13 -11.63 -28.95 -5.47
C GLY A 13 -13.09 -28.96 -4.99
N CYS A 14 -13.31 -28.69 -3.70
CA CYS A 14 -14.64 -28.47 -3.14
C CYS A 14 -15.16 -27.08 -3.56
N THR A 15 -16.21 -27.03 -4.39
CA THR A 15 -16.72 -25.77 -4.99
C THR A 15 -18.04 -25.27 -4.42
N LYS A 16 -18.85 -26.16 -3.81
CA LYS A 16 -20.16 -25.83 -3.21
C LYS A 16 -20.18 -26.03 -1.70
N ILE A 17 -19.79 -27.23 -1.25
CA ILE A 17 -19.61 -27.62 0.14
C ILE A 17 -18.36 -28.50 0.22
N GLY A 18 -17.63 -28.44 1.33
CA GLY A 18 -16.52 -29.35 1.60
C GLY A 18 -17.02 -30.77 1.86
N VAL A 19 -16.27 -31.78 1.41
CA VAL A 19 -16.52 -33.20 1.79
C VAL A 19 -16.46 -33.38 3.31
N CYS A 20 -15.67 -32.55 4.00
CA CYS A 20 -15.59 -32.46 5.45
C CYS A 20 -16.77 -31.72 6.12
N GLY A 21 -17.77 -31.27 5.37
CA GLY A 21 -18.92 -30.51 5.89
C GLY A 21 -18.72 -28.99 5.98
N LYS A 22 -17.54 -28.45 5.61
CA LYS A 22 -17.29 -27.00 5.60
C LYS A 22 -18.19 -26.30 4.57
N ASN A 23 -19.07 -25.41 5.03
CA ASN A 23 -19.91 -24.60 4.14
C ASN A 23 -19.11 -23.47 3.47
N GLU A 24 -19.73 -22.82 2.48
CA GLU A 24 -19.05 -21.82 1.65
C GLU A 24 -18.69 -20.53 2.40
N ASP A 25 -19.50 -20.09 3.36
CA ASP A 25 -19.26 -18.87 4.13
C ASP A 25 -18.11 -19.07 5.12
N VAL A 26 -18.02 -20.22 5.77
CA VAL A 26 -16.88 -20.59 6.62
C VAL A 26 -15.61 -20.68 5.77
N ALA A 27 -15.68 -21.27 4.58
CA ALA A 27 -14.54 -21.29 3.66
C ALA A 27 -14.11 -19.87 3.24
N SER A 28 -15.07 -19.00 2.94
CA SER A 28 -14.85 -17.58 2.62
C SER A 28 -14.17 -16.81 3.74
N LEU A 29 -14.60 -17.02 4.99
CA LEU A 29 -13.99 -16.39 6.16
C LEU A 29 -12.58 -16.94 6.42
N GLN A 30 -12.34 -18.24 6.22
CA GLN A 30 -10.99 -18.82 6.29
C GLN A 30 -10.06 -18.22 5.24
N ASP A 31 -10.50 -18.09 3.98
CA ASP A 31 -9.71 -17.45 2.93
C ASP A 31 -9.42 -15.98 3.26
N THR A 32 -10.43 -15.26 3.77
CA THR A 32 -10.29 -13.86 4.22
C THR A 32 -9.25 -13.73 5.32
N LEU A 33 -9.29 -14.62 6.31
CA LEU A 33 -8.32 -14.67 7.40
C LEU A 33 -6.91 -14.93 6.83
N LEU A 34 -6.73 -15.95 6.00
CA LEU A 34 -5.45 -16.29 5.37
C LEU A 34 -4.86 -15.13 4.54
N PHE A 35 -5.70 -14.40 3.80
CA PHE A 35 -5.24 -13.21 3.07
C PHE A 35 -4.86 -12.06 4.02
N GLY A 36 -5.61 -11.85 5.11
CA GLY A 36 -5.22 -10.92 6.16
C GLY A 36 -3.86 -11.26 6.79
N LEU A 37 -3.63 -12.55 7.10
CA LEU A 37 -2.35 -13.03 7.66
C LEU A 37 -1.17 -12.78 6.70
N LYS A 38 -1.37 -12.89 5.39
CA LYS A 38 -0.33 -12.53 4.40
C LYS A 38 0.03 -11.04 4.45
N GLY A 39 -0.95 -10.16 4.68
CA GLY A 39 -0.69 -8.73 4.91
C GLY A 39 0.09 -8.47 6.20
N ILE A 40 -0.30 -9.11 7.31
CA ILE A 40 0.44 -9.05 8.57
C ILE A 40 1.88 -9.52 8.39
N ALA A 41 2.07 -10.67 7.72
CA ALA A 41 3.39 -11.22 7.45
C ALA A 41 4.27 -10.26 6.63
N ALA A 42 3.70 -9.58 5.63
CA ALA A 42 4.44 -8.62 4.81
C ALA A 42 4.99 -7.44 5.66
N TYR A 43 4.16 -6.85 6.52
CA TYR A 43 4.60 -5.76 7.40
C TYR A 43 5.49 -6.24 8.54
N GLY A 44 5.18 -7.39 9.12
CA GLY A 44 5.95 -8.02 10.20
C GLY A 44 7.36 -8.41 9.75
N PHE A 45 7.52 -8.89 8.51
CA PHE A 45 8.83 -9.17 7.92
C PHE A 45 9.70 -7.90 7.90
N HIS A 46 9.16 -6.78 7.41
CA HIS A 46 9.91 -5.52 7.34
C HIS A 46 10.26 -4.99 8.74
N ALA A 47 9.31 -5.07 9.69
CA ALA A 47 9.55 -4.66 11.06
C ALA A 47 10.70 -5.47 11.68
N ARG A 48 10.74 -6.80 11.44
CA ARG A 48 11.81 -7.69 11.92
C ARG A 48 13.17 -7.38 11.32
N GLU A 49 13.23 -7.04 10.03
CA GLU A 49 14.47 -6.60 9.39
C GLU A 49 15.05 -5.33 10.03
N LEU A 50 14.19 -4.51 10.66
CA LEU A 50 14.58 -3.33 11.45
C LEU A 50 14.75 -3.64 12.95
N GLY A 51 14.72 -4.92 13.35
CA GLY A 51 14.89 -5.36 14.73
C GLY A 51 13.64 -5.20 15.62
N ALA A 52 12.46 -4.99 15.02
CA ALA A 52 11.20 -4.83 15.74
C ALA A 52 10.31 -6.08 15.60
N SER A 53 9.74 -6.55 16.71
CA SER A 53 8.81 -7.69 16.74
C SER A 53 7.85 -7.56 17.92
N ASP A 54 6.73 -8.30 17.88
CA ASP A 54 5.74 -8.32 18.94
C ASP A 54 5.21 -9.76 19.14
N PRO A 55 5.39 -10.36 20.33
CA PRO A 55 4.99 -11.75 20.58
C PRO A 55 3.49 -12.02 20.44
N GLU A 56 2.63 -11.03 20.63
CA GLU A 56 1.18 -11.19 20.47
C GLU A 56 0.81 -11.38 19.00
N ILE A 57 1.43 -10.59 18.11
CA ILE A 57 1.27 -10.75 16.66
C ILE A 57 1.71 -12.16 16.26
N ASP A 58 2.86 -12.62 16.74
CA ASP A 58 3.38 -13.96 16.42
C ASP A 58 2.46 -15.07 16.92
N SER A 59 2.00 -14.97 18.17
CA SER A 59 1.06 -15.94 18.75
C SER A 59 -0.24 -15.99 17.95
N PHE A 60 -0.77 -14.85 17.53
CA PHE A 60 -1.99 -14.79 16.72
C PHE A 60 -1.79 -15.43 15.33
N MET A 61 -0.62 -15.25 14.70
CA MET A 61 -0.33 -15.89 13.41
C MET A 61 -0.44 -17.41 13.51
N TYR A 62 0.05 -18.02 14.60
CA TYR A 62 -0.09 -19.47 14.82
C TYR A 62 -1.54 -19.89 15.11
N GLU A 63 -2.24 -19.16 15.99
CA GLU A 63 -3.65 -19.40 16.31
C GLU A 63 -4.53 -19.37 15.06
N ALA A 64 -4.39 -18.30 14.27
CA ALA A 64 -5.18 -18.07 13.08
C ALA A 64 -4.88 -19.10 11.99
N LEU A 65 -3.61 -19.44 11.73
CA LEU A 65 -3.26 -20.50 10.78
C LEU A 65 -3.88 -21.85 11.19
N PHE A 66 -3.70 -22.25 12.45
CA PHE A 66 -4.19 -23.55 12.91
C PHE A 66 -5.71 -23.66 12.84
N SER A 67 -6.44 -22.56 13.07
CA SER A 67 -7.91 -22.53 12.92
C SER A 67 -8.41 -22.89 11.52
N THR A 68 -7.56 -22.72 10.48
CA THR A 68 -7.92 -22.99 9.07
C THR A 68 -7.59 -24.41 8.61
N VAL A 69 -6.95 -25.22 9.46
CA VAL A 69 -6.62 -26.61 9.16
C VAL A 69 -7.89 -27.46 9.07
N THR A 70 -7.84 -28.51 8.22
CA THR A 70 -8.96 -29.43 8.01
C THR A 70 -9.45 -30.01 9.34
N ASN A 71 -10.76 -29.92 9.56
CA ASN A 71 -11.47 -30.43 10.75
C ASN A 71 -11.12 -29.77 12.09
N VAL A 72 -10.64 -28.52 12.10
CA VAL A 72 -10.35 -27.77 13.34
C VAL A 72 -11.52 -26.88 13.79
N ASP A 73 -11.99 -25.99 12.93
CA ASP A 73 -13.07 -25.05 13.27
C ASP A 73 -14.05 -24.88 12.11
N PHE A 74 -15.34 -24.97 12.43
CA PHE A 74 -16.47 -24.83 11.50
C PHE A 74 -17.44 -23.73 11.95
N ASP A 75 -17.15 -23.01 13.04
CA ASP A 75 -18.01 -21.96 13.60
C ASP A 75 -17.75 -20.62 12.89
N ALA A 76 -18.72 -20.19 12.09
CA ALA A 76 -18.66 -18.90 11.39
C ALA A 76 -18.53 -17.70 12.33
N GLY A 77 -19.17 -17.73 13.50
CA GLY A 77 -19.08 -16.66 14.50
C GLY A 77 -17.69 -16.54 15.10
N ARG A 78 -16.99 -17.67 15.30
CA ARG A 78 -15.57 -17.67 15.70
C ARG A 78 -14.68 -17.10 14.60
N PHE A 79 -14.90 -17.46 13.35
CA PHE A 79 -14.13 -16.89 12.25
C PHE A 79 -14.36 -15.39 12.06
N VAL A 80 -15.58 -14.87 12.25
CA VAL A 80 -15.82 -13.42 12.26
C VAL A 80 -14.94 -12.73 13.32
N LYS A 81 -14.87 -13.29 14.54
CA LYS A 81 -14.00 -12.75 15.61
C LYS A 81 -12.52 -12.82 15.23
N LEU A 82 -12.06 -13.92 14.63
CA LEU A 82 -10.68 -14.07 14.17
C LEU A 82 -10.32 -13.09 13.05
N VAL A 83 -11.25 -12.83 12.12
CA VAL A 83 -11.06 -11.85 11.04
C VAL A 83 -10.97 -10.42 11.59
N LEU A 84 -11.77 -10.06 12.58
CA LEU A 84 -11.66 -8.76 13.25
C LEU A 84 -10.36 -8.64 14.06
N LYS A 85 -9.99 -9.69 14.82
CA LYS A 85 -8.69 -9.77 15.53
C LYS A 85 -7.51 -9.70 14.55
N CYS A 86 -7.64 -10.24 13.33
CA CYS A 86 -6.65 -10.06 12.27
C CYS A 86 -6.49 -8.58 11.89
N GLY A 87 -7.60 -7.84 11.79
CA GLY A 87 -7.58 -6.39 11.59
C GLY A 87 -6.87 -5.64 12.72
N GLU A 88 -7.10 -6.03 13.98
CA GLU A 88 -6.42 -5.50 15.16
C GLU A 88 -4.91 -5.74 15.10
N MET A 89 -4.49 -6.99 14.87
CA MET A 89 -3.09 -7.36 14.76
C MET A 89 -2.40 -6.69 13.57
N ASN A 90 -3.12 -6.50 12.46
CA ASN A 90 -2.61 -5.73 11.33
C ASN A 90 -2.40 -4.25 11.67
N LEU A 91 -3.29 -3.63 12.46
CA LEU A 91 -3.08 -2.27 12.94
C LEU A 91 -1.84 -2.20 13.85
N LYS A 92 -1.67 -3.20 14.72
CA LYS A 92 -0.51 -3.32 15.61
C LYS A 92 0.81 -3.48 14.84
N VAL A 93 0.85 -4.32 13.81
CA VAL A 93 2.08 -4.51 13.00
C VAL A 93 2.40 -3.28 12.16
N MET A 94 1.39 -2.57 11.63
CA MET A 94 1.63 -1.32 10.89
C MET A 94 2.18 -0.23 11.83
N LYS A 95 1.68 -0.13 13.06
CA LYS A 95 2.24 0.75 14.10
C LYS A 95 3.72 0.41 14.39
N LEU A 96 4.01 -0.88 14.62
CA LEU A 96 5.37 -1.35 14.88
C LEU A 96 6.33 -0.98 13.73
N LEU A 97 5.89 -1.16 12.49
CA LEU A 97 6.67 -0.81 11.31
C LEU A 97 6.84 0.72 11.16
N ASP A 98 5.80 1.50 11.44
CA ASP A 98 5.85 2.97 11.44
C ASP A 98 6.87 3.51 12.46
N GLU A 99 6.86 2.97 13.69
CA GLU A 99 7.83 3.30 14.73
C GLU A 99 9.26 2.87 14.34
N ALA A 100 9.43 1.69 13.75
CA ALA A 100 10.72 1.21 13.29
C ALA A 100 11.29 2.10 12.16
N HIS A 101 10.46 2.47 11.18
CA HIS A 101 10.84 3.37 10.10
C HIS A 101 11.20 4.76 10.62
N THR A 102 10.34 5.37 11.44
CA THR A 102 10.56 6.74 11.94
C THR A 102 11.74 6.82 12.88
N LYS A 103 11.98 5.80 13.72
CA LYS A 103 13.19 5.69 14.55
C LYS A 103 14.46 5.56 13.72
N ARG A 104 14.43 4.78 12.63
CA ARG A 104 15.62 4.50 11.82
C ARG A 104 15.94 5.62 10.81
N PHE A 105 14.91 6.17 10.18
CA PHE A 105 15.04 7.04 9.01
C PHE A 105 14.53 8.48 9.23
N GLY A 106 13.99 8.76 10.42
CA GLY A 106 13.36 10.04 10.77
C GLY A 106 11.90 10.11 10.34
N ASN A 107 11.16 11.07 10.91
CA ASN A 107 9.79 11.35 10.52
C ASN A 107 9.73 11.88 9.07
N PRO A 108 8.91 11.31 8.17
CA PRO A 108 8.77 11.84 6.83
C PRO A 108 8.32 13.30 6.82
N VAL A 109 8.90 14.07 5.90
CA VAL A 109 8.55 15.48 5.67
C VAL A 109 8.03 15.66 4.24
N PRO A 110 7.08 16.59 4.01
CA PRO A 110 6.62 16.92 2.66
C PRO A 110 7.79 17.21 1.73
N THR A 111 7.85 16.48 0.63
CA THR A 111 8.99 16.48 -0.29
C THR A 111 8.51 16.46 -1.73
N GLU A 112 9.05 17.38 -2.52
CA GLU A 112 8.90 17.39 -3.97
C GLU A 112 9.91 16.43 -4.61
N VAL A 113 9.44 15.55 -5.49
CA VAL A 113 10.23 14.50 -6.14
C VAL A 113 10.09 14.64 -7.64
N THR A 114 11.21 14.72 -8.36
CA THR A 114 11.22 14.66 -9.82
C THR A 114 10.98 13.22 -10.28
N VAL A 115 10.04 13.04 -11.20
CA VAL A 115 9.81 11.77 -11.91
C VAL A 115 10.55 11.81 -13.23
N GLY A 116 11.56 10.96 -13.43
CA GLY A 116 12.38 10.97 -14.64
C GLY A 116 13.81 10.50 -14.39
N THR A 117 14.73 10.89 -15.27
CA THR A 117 16.16 10.53 -15.16
C THR A 117 17.07 11.73 -15.29
N LYS A 118 18.16 11.70 -14.52
CA LYS A 118 19.38 12.50 -14.71
C LYS A 118 20.39 11.70 -15.51
N LYS A 119 21.22 12.39 -16.30
CA LYS A 119 22.32 11.78 -17.03
C LYS A 119 23.28 11.05 -16.07
N GLY A 120 23.73 9.85 -16.46
CA GLY A 120 24.74 9.07 -15.73
C GLY A 120 24.32 7.63 -15.43
N LYS A 121 25.11 6.90 -14.65
CA LYS A 121 24.80 5.50 -14.29
C LYS A 121 23.56 5.44 -13.39
N GLY A 122 22.81 4.34 -13.45
CA GLY A 122 21.50 4.24 -12.82
C GLY A 122 21.25 2.93 -12.09
N ILE A 123 20.61 3.01 -10.92
CA ILE A 123 19.93 1.88 -10.28
C ILE A 123 18.50 2.31 -9.96
N VAL A 124 17.50 1.49 -10.31
CA VAL A 124 16.12 1.69 -9.87
C VAL A 124 15.72 0.62 -8.85
N VAL A 125 15.14 1.06 -7.73
CA VAL A 125 14.71 0.20 -6.62
C VAL A 125 13.18 0.15 -6.58
N THR A 126 12.63 -1.06 -6.63
CA THR A 126 11.18 -1.33 -6.55
C THR A 126 10.86 -2.19 -5.32
N GLY A 127 9.61 -2.14 -4.90
CA GLY A 127 9.12 -2.79 -3.68
C GLY A 127 8.86 -1.77 -2.58
N HIS A 128 9.21 -2.11 -1.35
CA HIS A 128 8.81 -1.31 -0.18
C HIS A 128 9.91 -1.18 0.90
N ASP A 129 10.98 -1.99 0.84
CA ASP A 129 11.97 -2.08 1.93
C ASP A 129 12.92 -0.86 1.94
N LEU A 130 12.75 -0.02 2.96
CA LEU A 130 13.55 1.19 3.14
C LEU A 130 14.96 0.90 3.67
N LEU A 131 15.18 -0.23 4.35
CA LEU A 131 16.49 -0.64 4.85
C LEU A 131 17.38 -1.12 3.70
N ASP A 132 16.82 -1.88 2.76
CA ASP A 132 17.53 -2.28 1.55
C ASP A 132 17.95 -1.06 0.70
N LEU A 133 17.03 -0.09 0.53
CA LEU A 133 17.36 1.17 -0.13
C LEU A 133 18.46 1.94 0.62
N TYR A 134 18.36 2.03 1.95
CA TYR A 134 19.35 2.73 2.77
C TYR A 134 20.75 2.11 2.63
N GLU A 135 20.87 0.78 2.72
CA GLU A 135 22.15 0.10 2.58
C GLU A 135 22.70 0.17 1.15
N LEU A 136 21.83 0.16 0.13
CA LEU A 136 22.23 0.43 -1.25
C LEU A 136 22.77 1.85 -1.41
N LEU A 137 22.08 2.85 -0.85
CA LEU A 137 22.51 4.25 -0.92
C LEU A 137 23.89 4.46 -0.29
N LYS A 138 24.14 3.88 0.88
CA LYS A 138 25.47 3.88 1.52
C LYS A 138 26.54 3.25 0.62
N GLN A 139 26.25 2.11 0.01
CA GLN A 139 27.22 1.40 -0.82
C GLN A 139 27.45 2.05 -2.19
N THR A 140 26.54 2.91 -2.65
CA THR A 140 26.62 3.62 -3.94
C THR A 140 27.14 5.05 -3.81
N GLU A 141 27.26 5.58 -2.59
CA GLU A 141 27.74 6.93 -2.34
C GLU A 141 29.16 7.14 -2.92
N GLY A 142 29.35 8.25 -3.64
CA GLY A 142 30.61 8.58 -4.30
C GLY A 142 30.94 7.77 -5.57
N LYS A 143 30.08 6.84 -6.02
CA LYS A 143 30.35 5.99 -7.20
C LYS A 143 29.82 6.52 -8.53
N GLY A 144 29.24 7.71 -8.56
CA GLY A 144 28.67 8.30 -9.79
C GLY A 144 27.41 7.58 -10.29
N ILE A 145 26.66 6.91 -9.40
CA ILE A 145 25.41 6.21 -9.71
C ILE A 145 24.23 7.02 -9.16
N ASN A 146 23.29 7.36 -10.03
CA ASN A 146 21.98 7.89 -9.64
C ASN A 146 21.07 6.73 -9.20
N VAL A 147 20.54 6.80 -7.98
CA VAL A 147 19.58 5.83 -7.45
C VAL A 147 18.18 6.41 -7.57
N TYR A 148 17.25 5.62 -8.12
CA TYR A 148 15.85 5.99 -8.31
C TYR A 148 14.94 5.06 -7.52
N THR A 149 13.85 5.59 -7.00
CA THR A 149 12.74 4.79 -6.48
C THR A 149 11.77 4.44 -7.60
N HIS A 150 10.99 3.37 -7.43
CA HIS A 150 9.88 3.02 -8.31
C HIS A 150 8.69 2.54 -7.49
N SER A 151 7.48 2.92 -7.94
CA SER A 151 6.22 2.54 -7.32
C SER A 151 6.15 2.82 -5.81
N GLU A 152 5.96 1.79 -4.98
CA GLU A 152 5.85 1.90 -3.53
C GLU A 152 7.14 2.37 -2.83
N MET A 153 8.25 2.54 -3.54
CA MET A 153 9.45 3.17 -2.99
C MET A 153 9.40 4.71 -3.04
N LEU A 154 8.45 5.34 -3.75
CA LEU A 154 8.34 6.80 -3.83
C LEU A 154 8.38 7.51 -2.46
N PRO A 155 7.68 7.03 -1.41
CA PRO A 155 7.66 7.70 -0.11
C PRO A 155 9.02 7.73 0.60
N ALA A 156 10.00 6.93 0.17
CA ALA A 156 11.38 6.97 0.69
C ALA A 156 11.98 8.39 0.65
N HIS A 157 11.60 9.19 -0.36
CA HIS A 157 12.03 10.57 -0.50
C HIS A 157 11.55 11.50 0.62
N GLY A 158 10.53 11.10 1.40
CA GLY A 158 10.07 11.86 2.55
C GLY A 158 10.99 11.74 3.77
N TYR A 159 11.76 10.66 3.90
CA TYR A 159 12.50 10.34 5.12
C TYR A 159 13.83 11.10 5.23
N PRO A 160 14.06 11.89 6.29
CA PRO A 160 15.25 12.73 6.43
C PRO A 160 16.59 12.01 6.25
N GLU A 161 16.75 10.80 6.79
CA GLU A 161 18.02 10.06 6.68
C GLU A 161 18.30 9.57 5.26
N LEU A 162 17.26 9.22 4.49
CA LEU A 162 17.40 8.83 3.08
C LEU A 162 17.68 10.06 2.20
N LYS A 163 17.09 11.21 2.52
CA LYS A 163 17.29 12.49 1.80
C LYS A 163 18.71 13.06 1.89
N LYS A 164 19.53 12.59 2.84
CA LYS A 164 20.94 13.02 2.96
C LYS A 164 21.75 12.60 1.73
N PHE A 165 21.42 11.47 1.12
CA PHE A 165 22.07 10.95 -0.07
C PHE A 165 21.66 11.74 -1.31
N LYS A 166 22.54 12.64 -1.78
CA LYS A 166 22.25 13.53 -2.94
C LYS A 166 22.07 12.78 -4.26
N HIS A 167 22.57 11.55 -4.33
CA HIS A 167 22.41 10.66 -5.47
C HIS A 167 21.13 9.82 -5.43
N LEU A 168 20.30 9.92 -4.37
CA LEU A 168 18.89 9.54 -4.44
C LEU A 168 18.17 10.56 -5.36
N ALA A 169 18.15 10.25 -6.66
CA ALA A 169 17.98 11.24 -7.71
C ALA A 169 16.51 11.62 -7.99
N GLY A 170 15.58 10.70 -7.75
CA GLY A 170 14.15 10.90 -8.01
C GLY A 170 13.37 9.59 -8.02
N ASN A 171 12.18 9.62 -8.60
CA ASN A 171 11.37 8.44 -8.87
C ASN A 171 11.39 8.13 -10.38
N TYR A 172 11.47 6.86 -10.76
CA TYR A 172 11.37 6.42 -12.14
C TYR A 172 10.05 5.66 -12.33
N GLY A 173 9.36 5.97 -13.42
CA GLY A 173 8.10 5.30 -13.77
C GLY A 173 6.95 5.61 -12.80
N GLY A 174 5.99 4.70 -12.77
CA GLY A 174 4.76 4.85 -11.99
C GLY A 174 4.33 3.60 -11.25
N THR A 175 3.30 2.95 -11.78
CA THR A 175 2.65 1.79 -11.16
C THR A 175 3.38 0.49 -11.47
N TRP A 176 3.30 -0.48 -10.56
CA TRP A 176 4.04 -1.73 -10.65
C TRP A 176 3.72 -2.57 -11.89
N HIS A 177 2.51 -2.47 -12.45
CA HIS A 177 2.12 -3.26 -13.62
C HIS A 177 2.65 -2.69 -14.94
N SER A 178 3.16 -1.46 -14.94
CA SER A 178 3.88 -0.86 -16.07
C SER A 178 5.38 -1.21 -16.09
N GLN A 179 5.87 -1.89 -15.03
CA GLN A 179 7.30 -2.11 -14.82
C GLN A 179 8.00 -2.82 -15.98
N LYS A 180 7.31 -3.69 -16.73
CA LYS A 180 7.94 -4.43 -17.83
C LYS A 180 8.44 -3.51 -18.95
N ASP A 181 7.67 -2.47 -19.27
CA ASP A 181 8.03 -1.53 -20.33
C ASP A 181 8.91 -0.41 -19.78
N GLU A 182 8.71 0.00 -18.53
CA GLU A 182 9.55 0.99 -17.85
C GLU A 182 10.96 0.45 -17.64
N PHE A 183 11.11 -0.75 -17.08
CA PHE A 183 12.41 -1.35 -16.79
C PHE A 183 13.19 -1.70 -18.06
N GLU A 184 12.51 -2.07 -19.15
CA GLU A 184 13.15 -2.27 -20.44
C GLU A 184 13.77 -0.97 -20.99
N LYS A 185 13.09 0.17 -20.80
CA LYS A 185 13.58 1.50 -21.22
C LYS A 185 14.63 2.09 -20.29
N PHE A 186 14.66 1.68 -19.02
CA PHE A 186 15.67 2.10 -18.05
C PHE A 186 16.99 1.40 -18.35
N SER A 187 18.06 2.10 -18.75
CA SER A 187 19.34 1.45 -19.12
C SER A 187 20.15 0.91 -17.92
N GLY A 188 19.80 1.29 -16.69
CA GLY A 188 20.52 0.92 -15.46
C GLY A 188 20.11 -0.44 -14.86
N ALA A 189 20.70 -0.77 -13.70
CA ALA A 189 20.35 -1.98 -12.96
C ALA A 189 19.03 -1.83 -12.18
N ILE A 190 18.36 -2.93 -11.89
CA ILE A 190 17.07 -2.95 -11.18
C ILE A 190 17.21 -3.80 -9.93
N LEU A 191 16.71 -3.32 -8.79
CA LEU A 191 16.67 -4.06 -7.53
C LEU A 191 15.22 -4.21 -7.04
N GLY A 192 14.74 -5.44 -6.92
CA GLY A 192 13.43 -5.79 -6.37
C GLY A 192 13.54 -6.25 -4.93
N THR A 193 13.01 -5.45 -4.00
CA THR A 193 13.06 -5.72 -2.55
C THR A 193 11.88 -6.56 -2.07
N THR A 194 10.69 -6.28 -2.59
CA THR A 194 9.42 -6.93 -2.23
C THR A 194 8.54 -7.09 -3.46
N ASN A 195 7.29 -7.54 -3.27
CA ASN A 195 6.26 -7.38 -4.30
C ASN A 195 6.03 -5.88 -4.63
N CYS A 196 5.57 -5.51 -5.83
CA CYS A 196 5.24 -6.38 -6.94
C CYS A 196 6.37 -6.40 -7.98
N VAL A 197 7.03 -7.56 -8.11
CA VAL A 197 7.93 -7.85 -9.22
C VAL A 197 7.22 -8.76 -10.23
N MET A 198 7.52 -8.60 -11.51
CA MET A 198 6.98 -9.45 -12.58
C MET A 198 8.10 -10.27 -13.22
N PRO A 199 7.79 -11.48 -13.75
CA PRO A 199 8.75 -12.23 -14.57
C PRO A 199 9.31 -11.34 -15.67
N PRO A 200 10.64 -11.12 -15.71
CA PRO A 200 11.24 -10.09 -16.54
C PRO A 200 11.23 -10.45 -18.02
N LYS A 201 11.36 -9.45 -18.89
CA LYS A 201 11.72 -9.69 -20.30
C LYS A 201 13.19 -10.06 -20.38
N GLU A 202 13.57 -10.90 -21.33
CA GLU A 202 14.97 -11.31 -21.55
C GLU A 202 15.88 -10.10 -21.83
N SER A 203 15.35 -9.01 -22.38
CA SER A 203 16.07 -7.76 -22.66
C SER A 203 16.66 -7.04 -21.44
N TYR A 204 16.19 -7.33 -20.23
CA TYR A 204 16.71 -6.72 -18.99
C TYR A 204 16.88 -7.69 -17.84
N LYS A 205 16.60 -8.98 -18.05
CA LYS A 205 16.68 -10.02 -17.02
C LYS A 205 18.09 -10.10 -16.40
N ASP A 206 19.12 -9.91 -17.21
CA ASP A 206 20.54 -9.97 -16.82
C ASP A 206 21.01 -8.79 -15.94
N ARG A 207 20.19 -7.74 -15.83
CA ARG A 207 20.43 -6.54 -14.99
C ARG A 207 19.36 -6.31 -13.93
N PHE A 208 18.46 -7.28 -13.74
CA PHE A 208 17.56 -7.32 -12.61
C PHE A 208 18.17 -8.16 -11.50
N PHE A 209 18.01 -7.70 -10.27
CA PHE A 209 18.40 -8.37 -9.04
C PHE A 209 17.22 -8.40 -8.09
N THR A 210 17.17 -9.44 -7.26
CA THR A 210 16.21 -9.54 -6.15
C THR A 210 16.97 -9.61 -4.83
N CYS A 211 16.32 -9.27 -3.73
CA CYS A 211 16.84 -9.44 -2.37
C CYS A 211 15.71 -9.72 -1.39
N GLY A 212 16.06 -10.00 -0.13
CA GLY A 212 15.10 -10.27 0.93
C GLY A 212 14.22 -11.49 0.60
N ILE A 213 12.91 -11.37 0.78
CA ILE A 213 11.97 -12.46 0.49
C ILE A 213 11.64 -12.60 -1.01
N THR A 214 12.07 -11.65 -1.83
CA THR A 214 11.70 -11.60 -3.25
C THR A 214 12.57 -12.53 -4.09
N GLY A 215 11.94 -13.32 -4.96
CA GLY A 215 12.64 -14.17 -5.92
C GLY A 215 11.99 -14.11 -7.31
N LEU A 216 12.82 -14.24 -8.34
CA LEU A 216 12.41 -14.35 -9.73
C LEU A 216 13.29 -15.38 -10.43
N ASP A 217 12.68 -16.26 -11.24
CA ASP A 217 13.42 -17.30 -11.95
C ASP A 217 14.44 -16.71 -12.93
N GLY A 218 15.67 -17.24 -12.90
CA GLY A 218 16.80 -16.77 -13.70
C GLY A 218 17.25 -15.34 -13.41
N VAL A 219 16.86 -14.74 -12.28
CA VAL A 219 17.30 -13.42 -11.82
C VAL A 219 18.24 -13.59 -10.63
N LYS A 220 19.36 -12.87 -10.61
CA LYS A 220 20.33 -13.01 -9.52
C LYS A 220 19.75 -12.52 -8.19
N HIS A 221 19.81 -13.36 -7.16
CA HIS A 221 19.41 -12.99 -5.80
C HIS A 221 20.61 -12.47 -5.00
N ILE A 222 20.41 -11.43 -4.22
CA ILE A 222 21.42 -10.75 -3.40
C ILE A 222 21.19 -11.10 -1.93
N GLU A 223 22.24 -11.61 -1.30
CA GLU A 223 22.24 -11.99 0.12
C GLU A 223 22.98 -10.97 0.98
N GLY A 224 22.59 -10.88 2.26
CA GLY A 224 23.30 -10.10 3.28
C GLY A 224 23.41 -8.60 2.98
N ARG A 225 22.51 -8.05 2.14
CA ARG A 225 22.58 -6.66 1.64
C ARG A 225 23.92 -6.30 1.00
N ASN A 226 24.65 -7.28 0.46
CA ASN A 226 25.90 -7.02 -0.27
C ASN A 226 25.58 -6.64 -1.73
N PHE A 227 25.39 -5.35 -1.98
CA PHE A 227 24.95 -4.85 -3.27
C PHE A 227 26.10 -4.70 -4.29
N LYS A 228 27.29 -5.24 -4.02
CA LYS A 228 28.44 -5.18 -4.94
C LYS A 228 28.07 -5.62 -6.35
N ALA A 229 27.35 -6.74 -6.50
CA ALA A 229 26.94 -7.25 -7.81
C ALA A 229 26.00 -6.29 -8.56
N VAL A 230 25.08 -5.63 -7.85
CA VAL A 230 24.17 -4.63 -8.42
C VAL A 230 24.96 -3.40 -8.89
N ILE A 231 25.89 -2.95 -8.05
CA ILE A 231 26.74 -1.79 -8.30
C ILE A 231 27.66 -2.02 -9.50
N ASP A 232 28.38 -3.14 -9.54
CA ASP A 232 29.27 -3.49 -10.64
C ASP A 232 28.49 -3.56 -11.97
N LYS A 233 27.30 -4.16 -11.94
CA LYS A 233 26.42 -4.22 -13.11
C LYS A 233 25.99 -2.82 -13.54
N ALA A 234 25.54 -1.98 -12.62
CA ALA A 234 25.15 -0.60 -12.91
C ALA A 234 26.29 0.21 -13.56
N LEU A 235 27.53 0.03 -13.09
CA LEU A 235 28.71 0.70 -13.66
C LEU A 235 29.04 0.20 -15.07
N SER A 236 28.81 -1.08 -15.37
CA SER A 236 29.04 -1.65 -16.71
C SER A 236 27.99 -1.24 -17.75
N LEU A 237 26.79 -0.82 -17.31
CA LEU A 237 25.66 -0.52 -18.19
C LEU A 237 25.78 0.88 -18.81
N PRO A 238 25.10 1.14 -19.95
CA PRO A 238 25.06 2.49 -20.54
C PRO A 238 24.53 3.54 -19.56
N GLU A 239 24.93 4.79 -19.75
CA GLU A 239 24.35 5.90 -19.00
C GLU A 239 22.86 6.06 -19.32
N LEU A 240 22.10 6.52 -18.33
CA LEU A 240 20.76 7.06 -18.53
C LEU A 240 20.86 8.39 -19.28
N PRO A 241 19.92 8.71 -20.17
CA PRO A 241 19.80 10.05 -20.72
C PRO A 241 19.26 11.03 -19.67
N GLU A 242 19.52 12.32 -19.87
CA GLU A 242 18.82 13.38 -19.15
C GLU A 242 17.38 13.45 -19.67
N ALA A 243 16.40 13.16 -18.81
CA ALA A 243 14.98 13.20 -19.14
C ALA A 243 14.17 13.57 -17.88
N PRO A 244 14.27 14.82 -17.39
CA PRO A 244 13.46 15.29 -16.27
C PRO A 244 11.99 15.32 -16.68
N GLY A 245 11.13 14.65 -15.92
CA GLY A 245 9.69 14.70 -16.09
C GLY A 245 9.01 15.58 -15.05
N LYS A 246 7.74 15.27 -14.77
CA LYS A 246 6.92 16.02 -13.82
C LYS A 246 7.46 15.89 -12.38
N LYS A 247 7.09 16.85 -11.55
CA LYS A 247 7.32 16.79 -10.11
C LYS A 247 6.05 16.36 -9.39
N ILE A 248 6.20 15.51 -8.39
CA ILE A 248 5.12 15.03 -7.53
C ILE A 248 5.50 15.24 -6.06
N MET A 249 4.50 15.28 -5.19
CA MET A 249 4.71 15.45 -3.75
C MET A 249 4.51 14.13 -3.01
N THR A 250 5.32 13.88 -1.98
CA THR A 250 5.16 12.76 -1.03
C THR A 250 5.59 13.17 0.38
N GLY A 251 5.46 12.28 1.35
CA GLY A 251 6.00 12.48 2.71
C GLY A 251 5.06 13.22 3.67
N PHE A 252 3.74 13.24 3.40
CA PHE A 252 2.75 13.77 4.35
C PHE A 252 2.36 12.72 5.39
N HIS A 253 3.34 12.23 6.13
CA HIS A 253 3.15 11.35 7.27
C HIS A 253 2.28 12.00 8.36
N HIS A 254 1.70 11.21 9.27
CA HIS A 254 0.81 11.75 10.30
C HIS A 254 1.47 12.86 11.13
N THR A 255 2.76 12.76 11.47
CA THR A 255 3.46 13.83 12.19
C THR A 255 3.54 15.15 11.39
N ALA A 256 3.71 15.08 10.07
CA ALA A 256 3.72 16.26 9.20
C ALA A 256 2.32 16.88 9.07
N ILE A 257 1.28 16.05 8.91
CA ILE A 257 -0.11 16.53 8.82
C ILE A 257 -0.55 17.13 10.16
N LEU A 258 -0.25 16.46 11.28
CA LEU A 258 -0.58 16.96 12.60
C LEU A 258 0.18 18.24 12.97
N GLY A 259 1.40 18.42 12.44
CA GLY A 259 2.13 19.68 12.55
C GLY A 259 1.43 20.88 11.90
N ILE A 260 0.46 20.66 11.01
CA ILE A 260 -0.40 21.70 10.41
C ILE A 260 -1.87 21.55 10.83
N ALA A 261 -2.17 20.77 11.88
CA ALA A 261 -3.54 20.46 12.30
C ALA A 261 -4.37 21.72 12.57
N ASP A 262 -3.83 22.72 13.28
CA ASP A 262 -4.56 23.95 13.58
C ASP A 262 -4.99 24.70 12.32
N LYS A 263 -4.13 24.71 11.29
CA LYS A 263 -4.44 25.31 9.99
C LYS A 263 -5.55 24.54 9.28
N VAL A 264 -5.47 23.21 9.29
CA VAL A 264 -6.49 22.33 8.69
C VAL A 264 -7.83 22.48 9.41
N ILE A 265 -7.83 22.40 10.74
CA ILE A 265 -9.01 22.58 11.59
C ILE A 265 -9.62 23.96 11.39
N GLY A 266 -8.79 25.01 11.34
CA GLY A 266 -9.24 26.37 11.06
C GLY A 266 -9.90 26.50 9.69
N ALA A 267 -9.33 25.88 8.65
CA ALA A 267 -9.91 25.87 7.30
C ALA A 267 -11.25 25.10 7.24
N VAL A 268 -11.39 23.99 7.99
CA VAL A 268 -12.65 23.25 8.11
C VAL A 268 -13.71 24.09 8.84
N LYS A 269 -13.37 24.66 10.01
CA LYS A 269 -14.29 25.51 10.80
C LYS A 269 -14.73 26.76 10.05
N ALA A 270 -13.86 27.33 9.21
CA ALA A 270 -14.18 28.45 8.33
C ALA A 270 -14.96 28.06 7.06
N GLY A 271 -15.29 26.78 6.87
CA GLY A 271 -16.03 26.28 5.70
C GLY A 271 -15.23 26.27 4.40
N LYS A 272 -13.90 26.47 4.46
CA LYS A 272 -13.01 26.49 3.28
C LYS A 272 -12.66 25.08 2.81
N ILE A 273 -12.53 24.14 3.74
CA ILE A 273 -12.44 22.71 3.45
C ILE A 273 -13.74 22.06 3.93
N LYS A 274 -14.54 21.54 3.00
CA LYS A 274 -15.83 20.90 3.31
C LYS A 274 -15.74 19.41 3.56
N ARG A 275 -14.79 18.72 2.91
CA ARG A 275 -14.65 17.27 2.99
C ARG A 275 -13.25 16.81 2.57
N PHE A 276 -12.82 15.71 3.17
CA PHE A 276 -11.65 14.92 2.78
C PHE A 276 -12.10 13.67 2.04
N PHE A 277 -11.38 13.30 0.99
CA PHE A 277 -11.56 12.04 0.28
C PHE A 277 -10.27 11.25 0.38
N LEU A 278 -10.28 10.09 1.03
CA LEU A 278 -9.20 9.14 0.93
C LEU A 278 -9.40 8.32 -0.34
N ILE A 279 -8.64 8.65 -1.39
CA ILE A 279 -8.63 7.94 -2.67
C ILE A 279 -7.27 7.28 -2.82
N GLY A 280 -7.21 5.95 -2.62
CA GLY A 280 -5.95 5.24 -2.60
C GLY A 280 -6.11 3.76 -2.34
N GLY A 281 -5.01 3.10 -1.97
CA GLY A 281 -4.95 1.64 -1.88
C GLY A 281 -4.08 1.06 -2.99
N CYS A 282 -4.29 -0.20 -3.38
CA CYS A 282 -3.41 -0.83 -4.36
C CYS A 282 -3.96 -0.71 -5.79
N ASP A 283 -3.10 -0.35 -6.74
CA ASP A 283 -3.44 -0.29 -8.16
C ASP A 283 -3.35 -1.69 -8.81
N ALA A 284 -4.14 -1.89 -9.86
CA ALA A 284 -4.24 -3.14 -10.61
C ALA A 284 -4.23 -2.89 -12.12
N PRO A 285 -3.77 -3.86 -12.94
CA PRO A 285 -3.83 -3.75 -14.39
C PRO A 285 -5.28 -3.72 -14.91
N GLY A 286 -5.46 -3.18 -16.11
CA GLY A 286 -6.75 -3.08 -16.79
C GLY A 286 -7.50 -1.77 -16.53
N LYS A 287 -8.74 -1.70 -17.05
CA LYS A 287 -9.55 -0.46 -17.08
C LYS A 287 -10.25 -0.12 -15.77
N GLY A 288 -10.36 -1.07 -14.83
CA GLY A 288 -11.05 -0.83 -13.56
C GLY A 288 -10.45 0.33 -12.75
N GLY A 289 -9.15 0.58 -12.90
CA GLY A 289 -8.47 1.72 -12.27
C GLY A 289 -8.90 3.10 -12.80
N GLU A 290 -9.51 3.19 -14.00
CA GLU A 290 -9.97 4.45 -14.60
C GLU A 290 -11.06 5.12 -13.76
N TYR A 291 -11.89 4.32 -13.05
CA TYR A 291 -12.88 4.83 -12.09
C TYR A 291 -12.25 5.81 -11.10
N PHE A 292 -11.10 5.47 -10.51
CA PHE A 292 -10.48 6.28 -9.46
C PHE A 292 -9.90 7.60 -10.01
N THR A 293 -9.38 7.57 -11.24
CA THR A 293 -8.94 8.79 -11.93
C THR A 293 -10.11 9.72 -12.20
N GLU A 294 -11.21 9.21 -12.76
CA GLU A 294 -12.39 10.03 -13.05
C GLU A 294 -13.08 10.52 -11.76
N PHE A 295 -13.20 9.67 -10.75
CA PHE A 295 -13.75 10.05 -9.44
C PHE A 295 -12.93 11.18 -8.81
N ALA A 296 -11.60 11.10 -8.85
CA ALA A 296 -10.73 12.14 -8.29
C ALA A 296 -10.86 13.47 -9.04
N LYS A 297 -11.10 13.48 -10.35
CA LYS A 297 -11.37 14.71 -11.12
C LYS A 297 -12.69 15.38 -10.73
N LEU A 298 -13.67 14.60 -10.28
CA LEU A 298 -14.97 15.11 -9.82
C LEU A 298 -14.94 15.69 -8.40
N VAL A 299 -13.85 15.50 -7.64
CA VAL A 299 -13.75 16.00 -6.27
C VAL A 299 -13.86 17.53 -6.25
N PRO A 300 -14.83 18.11 -5.52
CA PRO A 300 -15.05 19.56 -5.47
C PRO A 300 -13.82 20.35 -5.05
N LYS A 301 -13.68 21.58 -5.57
CA LYS A 301 -12.51 22.45 -5.33
C LYS A 301 -12.32 22.87 -3.87
N ASP A 302 -13.37 22.79 -3.06
CA ASP A 302 -13.37 23.03 -1.61
C ASP A 302 -13.14 21.74 -0.78
N CYS A 303 -12.63 20.67 -1.42
CA CYS A 303 -12.32 19.40 -0.78
C CYS A 303 -10.84 19.02 -0.96
N VAL A 304 -10.30 18.21 -0.04
CA VAL A 304 -8.91 17.71 -0.07
C VAL A 304 -8.89 16.21 -0.33
N ILE A 305 -7.94 15.74 -1.12
CA ILE A 305 -7.71 14.34 -1.43
C ILE A 305 -6.51 13.86 -0.61
N LEU A 306 -6.74 12.85 0.21
CA LEU A 306 -5.71 12.04 0.85
C LEU A 306 -5.44 10.83 -0.05
N THR A 307 -4.18 10.45 -0.22
CA THR A 307 -3.81 9.23 -0.95
C THR A 307 -2.67 8.50 -0.25
N LEU A 308 -2.54 7.22 -0.57
CA LEU A 308 -1.49 6.33 -0.10
C LEU A 308 -1.43 5.11 -1.02
N ALA A 309 -0.34 4.36 -0.89
CA ALA A 309 -0.06 3.17 -1.69
C ALA A 309 -0.04 3.41 -3.21
N CYS A 310 0.20 2.37 -4.01
CA CYS A 310 0.41 2.51 -5.46
C CYS A 310 -0.84 2.98 -6.23
N GLY A 311 -2.03 2.94 -5.64
CA GLY A 311 -3.25 3.57 -6.16
C GLY A 311 -3.08 5.06 -6.41
N LYS A 312 -2.17 5.73 -5.70
CA LYS A 312 -1.81 7.14 -5.92
C LYS A 312 -1.44 7.45 -7.38
N TYR A 313 -0.85 6.50 -8.11
CA TYR A 313 -0.41 6.72 -9.50
C TYR A 313 -1.57 6.97 -10.48
N ARG A 314 -2.81 6.68 -10.07
CA ARG A 314 -4.02 7.04 -10.83
C ARG A 314 -4.37 8.52 -10.74
N ILE A 315 -3.86 9.23 -9.73
CA ILE A 315 -4.31 10.58 -9.39
C ILE A 315 -3.17 11.58 -9.12
N ASN A 316 -1.95 11.13 -8.83
CA ASN A 316 -0.84 11.99 -8.42
C ASN A 316 -0.19 12.81 -9.54
N ASN A 317 -0.60 12.58 -10.79
CA ASN A 317 -0.16 13.34 -11.96
C ASN A 317 -1.11 14.50 -12.34
N ILE A 318 -2.14 14.74 -11.53
CA ILE A 318 -3.15 15.79 -11.71
C ILE A 318 -2.84 16.95 -10.75
N ASP A 319 -2.85 18.18 -11.26
CA ASP A 319 -2.75 19.37 -10.43
C ASP A 319 -4.12 19.73 -9.85
N TYR A 320 -4.28 19.54 -8.55
CA TYR A 320 -5.49 19.88 -7.82
C TYR A 320 -5.46 21.30 -7.22
N GLY A 321 -4.32 21.99 -7.25
CA GLY A 321 -4.11 23.26 -6.58
C GLY A 321 -4.01 23.15 -5.05
N ASN A 322 -4.28 24.26 -4.36
CA ASN A 322 -4.25 24.35 -2.90
C ASN A 322 -5.45 25.16 -2.37
N ILE A 323 -5.77 24.97 -1.09
CA ILE A 323 -6.76 25.76 -0.34
C ILE A 323 -5.98 26.50 0.76
N ASP A 324 -5.82 27.81 0.62
CA ASP A 324 -5.02 28.65 1.54
C ASP A 324 -3.62 28.09 1.82
N GLY A 325 -2.94 27.60 0.78
CA GLY A 325 -1.62 26.98 0.89
C GLY A 325 -1.62 25.59 1.51
N ILE A 326 -2.77 24.95 1.71
CA ILE A 326 -2.88 23.50 2.00
C ILE A 326 -3.01 22.77 0.65
N PRO A 327 -2.05 21.91 0.26
CA PRO A 327 -2.17 21.13 -0.97
C PRO A 327 -3.48 20.33 -1.01
N ARG A 328 -4.19 20.37 -2.14
CA ARG A 328 -5.42 19.57 -2.30
C ARG A 328 -5.15 18.08 -2.52
N LEU A 329 -3.93 17.69 -2.84
CA LEU A 329 -3.49 16.29 -2.85
C LEU A 329 -2.41 16.09 -1.80
N ILE A 330 -2.65 15.16 -0.88
CA ILE A 330 -1.78 14.83 0.24
C ILE A 330 -1.43 13.34 0.15
N ASP A 331 -0.20 13.03 -0.26
CA ASP A 331 0.33 11.66 -0.30
C ASP A 331 0.94 11.27 1.05
N ILE A 332 0.23 10.40 1.77
CA ILE A 332 0.56 9.94 3.11
C ILE A 332 1.74 8.96 3.09
N GLY A 333 1.94 8.23 1.99
CA GLY A 333 3.06 7.31 1.84
C GLY A 333 2.69 5.95 1.25
N GLN A 334 3.33 4.90 1.75
CA GLN A 334 3.13 3.50 1.32
C GLN A 334 1.80 2.95 1.84
N CYS A 335 1.43 1.73 1.44
CA CYS A 335 0.28 1.03 2.00
C CYS A 335 0.30 0.91 3.54
N ASN A 336 1.45 0.63 4.17
CA ASN A 336 1.59 0.60 5.64
C ASN A 336 1.33 1.97 6.31
N ASN A 337 1.50 3.08 5.58
CA ASN A 337 1.14 4.39 6.10
C ASN A 337 -0.39 4.61 6.17
N SER A 338 -1.21 3.58 5.90
CA SER A 338 -2.60 3.53 6.35
C SER A 338 -2.71 3.70 7.87
N TYR A 339 -1.72 3.27 8.65
CA TYR A 339 -1.63 3.61 10.07
C TYR A 339 -1.59 5.13 10.30
N SER A 340 -0.77 5.86 9.53
CA SER A 340 -0.73 7.32 9.58
C SER A 340 -2.09 7.95 9.22
N ALA A 341 -2.78 7.43 8.21
CA ALA A 341 -4.12 7.91 7.85
C ALA A 341 -5.13 7.73 9.02
N VAL A 342 -5.08 6.58 9.71
CA VAL A 342 -5.88 6.32 10.91
C VAL A 342 -5.53 7.30 12.03
N GLN A 343 -4.24 7.55 12.30
CA GLN A 343 -3.82 8.52 13.33
C GLN A 343 -4.34 9.93 13.04
N VAL A 344 -4.28 10.38 11.78
CA VAL A 344 -4.83 11.68 11.38
C VAL A 344 -6.34 11.73 11.61
N ALA A 345 -7.08 10.70 11.21
CA ALA A 345 -8.53 10.65 11.41
C ALA A 345 -8.90 10.67 12.90
N VAL A 346 -8.23 9.88 13.74
CA VAL A 346 -8.46 9.86 15.19
C VAL A 346 -8.17 11.22 15.83
N ALA A 347 -7.07 11.87 15.47
CA ALA A 347 -6.72 13.18 15.99
C ALA A 347 -7.73 14.26 15.58
N LEU A 348 -8.18 14.26 14.32
CA LEU A 348 -9.20 15.19 13.84
C LEU A 348 -10.55 14.94 14.55
N ALA A 349 -10.95 13.68 14.73
CA ALA A 349 -12.16 13.32 15.46
C ALA A 349 -12.13 13.87 16.89
N GLY A 350 -10.99 13.73 17.58
CA GLY A 350 -10.76 14.34 18.89
C GLY A 350 -10.87 15.87 18.87
N ALA A 351 -10.26 16.53 17.88
CA ALA A 351 -10.31 17.99 17.74
C ALA A 351 -11.71 18.55 17.45
N PHE A 352 -12.58 17.76 16.80
CA PHE A 352 -13.98 18.10 16.53
C PHE A 352 -14.96 17.55 17.57
N ASN A 353 -14.47 16.81 18.58
CA ASN A 353 -15.28 16.15 19.60
C ASN A 353 -16.40 15.27 18.99
N CYS A 354 -16.05 14.46 18.00
CA CYS A 354 -16.96 13.54 17.31
C CYS A 354 -16.33 12.15 17.10
N GLY A 355 -17.10 11.19 16.60
CA GLY A 355 -16.56 9.89 16.17
C GLY A 355 -15.86 9.99 14.82
N VAL A 356 -14.97 9.04 14.51
CA VAL A 356 -14.27 9.00 13.22
C VAL A 356 -15.25 8.91 12.04
N ASN A 357 -16.36 8.18 12.20
CA ASN A 357 -17.41 8.08 11.18
C ASN A 357 -18.21 9.38 10.98
N ASP A 358 -18.13 10.32 11.91
CA ASP A 358 -18.82 11.62 11.84
C ASP A 358 -17.95 12.70 11.18
N LEU A 359 -16.67 12.39 10.93
CA LEU A 359 -15.79 13.31 10.21
C LEU A 359 -16.31 13.54 8.79
N PRO A 360 -16.05 14.72 8.21
CA PRO A 360 -16.26 14.94 6.79
C PRO A 360 -15.17 14.23 5.98
N LEU A 361 -15.07 12.91 6.10
CA LEU A 361 -14.10 12.02 5.47
C LEU A 361 -14.85 10.92 4.71
N SER A 362 -14.46 10.67 3.47
CA SER A 362 -15.02 9.61 2.63
C SER A 362 -13.91 8.71 2.11
N LEU A 363 -14.08 7.39 2.22
CA LEU A 363 -13.07 6.40 1.85
C LEU A 363 -13.45 5.73 0.54
N VAL A 364 -12.61 5.87 -0.48
CA VAL A 364 -12.76 5.30 -1.82
C VAL A 364 -11.49 4.52 -2.15
N LEU A 365 -11.52 3.22 -1.86
CA LEU A 365 -10.35 2.37 -1.79
C LEU A 365 -10.24 1.44 -2.99
N SER A 366 -9.09 1.49 -3.66
CA SER A 366 -8.68 0.47 -4.62
C SER A 366 -7.97 -0.68 -3.90
N TRP A 367 -8.13 -1.89 -4.40
CA TRP A 367 -7.39 -3.04 -3.86
C TRP A 367 -6.89 -3.95 -4.98
N PHE A 368 -5.87 -4.74 -4.66
CA PHE A 368 -5.28 -5.70 -5.58
C PHE A 368 -4.79 -6.96 -4.85
N GLU A 369 -3.97 -6.78 -3.82
CA GLU A 369 -3.30 -7.88 -3.13
C GLU A 369 -3.56 -7.85 -1.61
N GLN A 370 -2.82 -8.67 -0.86
CA GLN A 370 -3.17 -9.08 0.49
C GLN A 370 -2.91 -8.02 1.57
N LYS A 371 -1.95 -7.11 1.37
CA LYS A 371 -1.75 -5.98 2.29
C LYS A 371 -2.98 -5.08 2.29
N ALA A 372 -3.60 -4.83 1.13
CA ALA A 372 -4.85 -4.07 1.06
C ALA A 372 -6.01 -4.79 1.77
N VAL A 373 -6.07 -6.13 1.70
CA VAL A 373 -7.07 -6.90 2.45
C VAL A 373 -6.88 -6.70 3.96
N ALA A 374 -5.66 -6.86 4.46
CA ALA A 374 -5.37 -6.68 5.89
C ALA A 374 -5.68 -5.24 6.37
N ILE A 375 -5.39 -4.22 5.55
CA ILE A 375 -5.78 -2.82 5.84
C ILE A 375 -7.30 -2.67 5.94
N LEU A 376 -8.07 -3.25 5.00
CA LEU A 376 -9.53 -3.23 5.07
C LEU A 376 -10.02 -3.89 6.37
N LEU A 377 -9.44 -5.03 6.77
CA LEU A 377 -9.77 -5.68 8.05
C LEU A 377 -9.47 -4.77 9.25
N SER A 378 -8.36 -4.01 9.23
CA SER A 378 -8.07 -3.02 10.27
C SER A 378 -9.15 -1.92 10.35
N LEU A 379 -9.62 -1.42 9.19
CA LEU A 379 -10.70 -0.42 9.16
C LEU A 379 -12.02 -0.99 9.69
N LEU A 380 -12.35 -2.24 9.34
CA LEU A 380 -13.53 -2.92 9.87
C LEU A 380 -13.42 -3.15 11.38
N ASN A 381 -12.26 -3.57 11.88
CA ASN A 381 -12.02 -3.72 13.31
C ASN A 381 -12.17 -2.39 14.09
N LEU A 382 -11.77 -1.28 13.48
CA LEU A 382 -11.96 0.08 14.03
C LEU A 382 -13.42 0.57 13.93
N GLY A 383 -14.34 -0.22 13.35
CA GLY A 383 -15.74 0.15 13.18
C GLY A 383 -15.95 1.24 12.11
N ILE A 384 -15.02 1.41 11.18
CA ILE A 384 -15.16 2.37 10.09
C ILE A 384 -16.24 1.90 9.11
N LYS A 385 -17.14 2.82 8.76
CA LYS A 385 -18.29 2.56 7.90
C LYS A 385 -18.23 3.35 6.60
N ASN A 386 -19.11 3.01 5.67
CA ASN A 386 -19.33 3.76 4.41
C ASN A 386 -18.09 3.79 3.49
N ILE A 387 -17.36 2.68 3.44
CA ILE A 387 -16.19 2.51 2.57
C ILE A 387 -16.67 2.08 1.18
N TYR A 388 -16.20 2.77 0.14
CA TYR A 388 -16.35 2.33 -1.25
C TYR A 388 -15.11 1.53 -1.65
N VAL A 389 -15.26 0.29 -2.10
CA VAL A 389 -14.16 -0.59 -2.49
C VAL A 389 -14.29 -1.04 -3.94
N GLY A 390 -13.18 -1.10 -4.66
CA GLY A 390 -13.19 -1.42 -6.08
C GLY A 390 -11.84 -1.78 -6.68
N PRO A 391 -11.80 -2.10 -7.99
CA PRO A 391 -12.92 -2.01 -8.93
C PRO A 391 -13.84 -3.24 -8.96
N LYS A 392 -13.50 -4.32 -8.26
CA LYS A 392 -14.30 -5.55 -8.19
C LYS A 392 -14.33 -6.09 -6.76
N PRO A 393 -15.37 -6.83 -6.36
CA PRO A 393 -15.37 -7.55 -5.09
C PRO A 393 -14.26 -8.62 -5.08
N PRO A 394 -13.68 -8.94 -3.91
CA PRO A 394 -12.80 -10.09 -3.78
C PRO A 394 -13.53 -11.40 -4.06
N ALA A 395 -12.97 -12.24 -4.94
CA ALA A 395 -13.58 -13.50 -5.33
C ALA A 395 -13.71 -14.53 -4.19
N PHE A 396 -12.93 -14.35 -3.12
CA PHE A 396 -12.96 -15.18 -1.92
C PHE A 396 -14.04 -14.74 -0.91
N ILE A 397 -14.79 -13.68 -1.19
CA ILE A 397 -15.93 -13.24 -0.37
C ILE A 397 -17.22 -13.76 -1.00
N THR A 398 -17.95 -14.62 -0.30
CA THR A 398 -19.27 -15.11 -0.74
C THR A 398 -20.32 -14.01 -0.64
N PRO A 399 -21.46 -14.13 -1.36
CA PRO A 399 -22.58 -13.21 -1.21
C PRO A 399 -23.09 -13.08 0.23
N GLY A 400 -23.12 -14.19 0.99
CA GLY A 400 -23.51 -14.20 2.40
C GLY A 400 -22.58 -13.36 3.27
N VAL A 401 -21.26 -13.60 3.17
CA VAL A 401 -20.25 -12.81 3.90
C VAL A 401 -20.27 -11.34 3.46
N PHE A 402 -20.41 -11.07 2.15
CA PHE A 402 -20.50 -9.69 1.66
C PHE A 402 -21.72 -8.96 2.24
N LYS A 403 -22.87 -9.62 2.32
CA LYS A 403 -24.08 -9.04 2.92
C LYS A 403 -23.87 -8.67 4.38
N VAL A 404 -23.16 -9.50 5.15
CA VAL A 404 -22.79 -9.17 6.54
C VAL A 404 -21.92 -7.91 6.60
N LEU A 405 -20.96 -7.76 5.68
CA LEU A 405 -20.13 -6.55 5.60
C LEU A 405 -20.98 -5.30 5.25
N GLN A 406 -21.96 -5.44 4.37
CA GLN A 406 -22.91 -4.38 4.03
C GLN A 406 -23.78 -3.99 5.24
N ASP A 407 -24.34 -4.97 5.95
CA ASP A 407 -25.27 -4.69 7.04
C ASP A 407 -24.60 -4.06 8.26
N ASN A 408 -23.36 -4.45 8.56
CA ASN A 408 -22.65 -3.96 9.75
C ASN A 408 -21.83 -2.69 9.47
N PHE A 409 -21.24 -2.57 8.29
CA PHE A 409 -20.27 -1.51 7.96
C PHE A 409 -20.71 -0.62 6.80
N ASN A 410 -21.82 -0.93 6.12
CA ASN A 410 -22.23 -0.27 4.89
C ASN A 410 -21.08 -0.23 3.86
N LEU A 411 -20.37 -1.35 3.70
CA LEU A 411 -19.33 -1.51 2.68
C LEU A 411 -19.97 -1.51 1.29
N GLN A 412 -19.53 -0.65 0.39
CA GLN A 412 -20.10 -0.49 -0.94
C GLN A 412 -19.10 -0.88 -2.01
N LEU A 413 -19.58 -1.53 -3.08
CA LEU A 413 -18.81 -1.62 -4.31
C LEU A 413 -18.91 -0.30 -5.06
N VAL A 414 -17.80 0.14 -5.65
CA VAL A 414 -17.81 1.28 -6.57
C VAL A 414 -18.75 1.02 -7.75
N SER A 415 -19.42 2.07 -8.23
CA SER A 415 -20.30 2.05 -9.40
C SER A 415 -19.76 2.96 -10.50
N SER A 416 -20.47 4.03 -10.88
CA SER A 416 -19.92 5.11 -11.73
C SER A 416 -19.37 6.24 -10.86
N PRO A 417 -18.30 6.93 -11.29
CA PRO A 417 -17.74 8.05 -10.56
C PRO A 417 -18.76 9.13 -10.17
N GLU A 418 -19.65 9.48 -11.09
CA GLU A 418 -20.67 10.52 -10.90
C GLU A 418 -21.73 10.09 -9.89
N LYS A 419 -22.19 8.84 -9.98
CA LYS A 419 -23.21 8.30 -9.09
C LYS A 419 -22.68 8.20 -7.66
N ASP A 420 -21.46 7.69 -7.49
CA ASP A 420 -20.84 7.54 -6.18
C ASP A 420 -20.51 8.92 -5.57
N MET A 421 -20.00 9.87 -6.37
CA MET A 421 -19.75 11.24 -5.92
C MET A 421 -21.06 11.91 -5.45
N LYS A 422 -22.14 11.75 -6.22
CA LYS A 422 -23.46 12.26 -5.85
C LYS A 422 -23.97 11.65 -4.54
N ALA A 423 -23.86 10.33 -4.41
CA ALA A 423 -24.26 9.61 -3.19
C ALA A 423 -23.45 10.05 -1.97
N ILE A 424 -22.12 10.16 -2.09
CA ILE A 424 -21.22 10.58 -1.00
C ILE A 424 -21.51 12.02 -0.56
N LEU A 425 -21.85 12.91 -1.49
CA LEU A 425 -22.17 14.30 -1.19
C LEU A 425 -23.63 14.51 -0.72
N GLY A 426 -24.46 13.45 -0.72
CA GLY A 426 -25.88 13.53 -0.34
C GLY A 426 -26.72 14.39 -1.28
N LYS A 427 -26.40 14.38 -2.59
CA LYS A 427 -27.07 15.19 -3.63
C LYS A 427 -27.97 14.37 -4.52
#